data_AF-A0A834YWY1-F1
#
_entry.id   AF-A0A834YWY1-F1
#
_cell.length_a   1.000
_cell.length_b   1.000
_cell.length_c   1.000
_cell.angle_alpha   90.00
_cell.angle_beta   90.00
_cell.angle_gamma   90.00
#
_symmetry.space_group_name_H-M   'P 1'
#
loop_
_entity.id
_entity.type
_entity.pdbx_description
1 polymer ?
#
loop_
_entity_poly.entity_id
_entity_poly.type
_entity_poly.pdbx_seq_one_letter_code
_entity_poly.pdbx_strand_id
1 'polypeptide(L)'
;MEVEKEAQKYQVDLGNLMAFDPHHPFPSSLSNSCKGFLAIRNPYERLHIYFLREELVKQCLQKGSELVQEIADALFNLPSTEDPDGPLVRLPPPTTRLPREKHVNILSLVFVILHL
;
A
#
# COMPACT_ATOMS: atom_id res chain seq x y z
N MET A 1 20.76 -21.72 -7.44
CA MET A 1 20.08 -20.76 -8.32
C MET A 1 20.17 -19.43 -7.61
N GLU A 2 21.09 -18.59 -8.07
CA GLU A 2 21.26 -17.23 -7.56
C GLU A 2 20.04 -16.42 -8.00
N VAL A 3 19.27 -15.92 -7.03
CA VAL A 3 18.15 -15.02 -7.31
C VAL A 3 18.75 -13.62 -7.34
N GLU A 4 19.01 -13.13 -8.54
CA GLU A 4 19.40 -11.74 -8.76
C GLU A 4 18.29 -10.84 -8.20
N LYS A 5 18.59 -10.14 -7.09
CA LYS A 5 17.72 -9.09 -6.53
C LYS A 5 17.76 -7.91 -7.50
N GLU A 6 16.75 -7.79 -8.36
CA GLU A 6 16.45 -6.54 -9.07
C GLU A 6 16.12 -5.45 -8.04
N ALA A 7 17.13 -4.70 -7.64
CA ALA A 7 16.96 -3.54 -6.77
C ALA A 7 16.22 -2.43 -7.55
N GLN A 8 15.15 -1.89 -6.97
CA GLN A 8 14.37 -0.71 -7.41
C GLN A 8 13.18 -0.94 -8.37
N LYS A 9 12.29 -1.88 -8.05
CA LYS A 9 10.96 -1.95 -8.68
C LYS A 9 9.85 -1.19 -7.94
N TYR A 10 9.98 -1.03 -6.62
CA TYR A 10 8.89 -0.57 -5.75
C TYR A 10 9.22 0.73 -5.02
N GLN A 11 8.21 1.58 -4.85
CA GLN A 11 8.29 2.79 -4.02
C GLN A 11 7.81 2.45 -2.61
N VAL A 12 8.70 2.53 -1.62
CA VAL A 12 8.41 2.20 -0.23
C VAL A 12 8.41 3.48 0.62
N ASP A 13 7.30 3.72 1.30
CA ASP A 13 7.13 4.79 2.31
C ASP A 13 7.05 4.17 3.70
N LEU A 14 8.21 3.95 4.33
CA LEU A 14 8.30 3.31 5.63
C LEU A 14 7.63 4.12 6.76
N GLY A 15 7.54 5.45 6.62
CA GLY A 15 6.86 6.28 7.61
C GLY A 15 5.36 6.01 7.70
N ASN A 16 4.76 5.51 6.61
CA ASN A 16 3.37 5.05 6.56
C ASN A 16 3.24 3.53 6.43
N LEU A 17 4.34 2.78 6.51
CA LEU A 17 4.40 1.33 6.28
C LEU A 17 3.71 0.91 4.97
N MET A 18 4.02 1.63 3.89
CA MET A 18 3.37 1.47 2.59
C MET A 18 4.39 1.12 1.51
N ALA A 19 3.97 0.32 0.52
CA ALA A 19 4.72 0.12 -0.71
C ALA A 19 3.77 0.17 -1.91
N PHE A 20 4.30 0.64 -3.04
CA PHE A 20 3.54 0.87 -4.27
C PHE A 20 4.35 0.46 -5.51
N ASP A 21 3.68 -0.22 -6.44
CA ASP A 21 4.20 -0.54 -7.77
C ASP A 21 3.51 0.34 -8.84
N PRO A 22 4.19 1.35 -9.41
CA PRO A 22 3.63 2.16 -10.48
C PRO A 22 3.40 1.39 -11.79
N HIS A 23 4.03 0.24 -11.97
CA HIS A 23 3.99 -0.55 -13.21
C HIS A 23 2.96 -1.68 -13.18
N HIS A 24 2.23 -1.85 -12.07
CA HIS A 24 1.23 -2.93 -11.93
C HIS A 24 -0.17 -2.40 -11.57
N PRO A 25 -0.88 -1.74 -12.50
CA PRO A 25 -2.27 -1.36 -12.30
C PRO A 25 -3.19 -2.59 -12.36
N PHE A 26 -4.11 -2.70 -11.42
CA PHE A 26 -5.17 -3.70 -11.51
C PHE A 26 -6.23 -3.28 -12.53
N PRO A 27 -6.83 -4.22 -13.28
CA PRO A 27 -7.86 -3.91 -14.26
C PRO A 27 -9.10 -3.29 -13.58
N SER A 28 -9.41 -2.03 -13.93
CA SER A 28 -10.53 -1.25 -13.37
C SER A 28 -11.89 -1.64 -13.93
N SER A 29 -11.94 -2.52 -14.94
CA SER A 29 -13.17 -2.99 -15.60
C SER A 29 -14.11 -3.81 -14.69
N LEU A 30 -13.77 -3.96 -13.41
CA LEU A 30 -14.56 -4.63 -12.37
C LEU A 30 -15.17 -3.65 -11.34
N SER A 31 -15.32 -2.36 -11.68
CA SER A 31 -16.20 -1.48 -10.90
C SER A 31 -17.65 -1.96 -11.04
N ASN A 32 -18.12 -2.64 -9.99
CA ASN A 32 -19.34 -3.42 -9.93
C ASN A 32 -20.63 -2.57 -9.89
N SER A 33 -20.94 -1.80 -10.93
CA SER A 33 -22.25 -1.12 -11.03
C SER A 33 -23.06 -1.48 -12.28
N CYS A 34 -22.44 -1.86 -13.41
CA CYS A 34 -23.20 -1.90 -14.67
C CYS A 34 -23.40 -3.27 -15.34
N LYS A 35 -22.84 -4.38 -14.81
CA LYS A 35 -22.90 -5.71 -15.48
C LYS A 35 -23.70 -6.79 -14.76
N GLY A 36 -24.23 -6.53 -13.56
CA GLY A 36 -25.03 -7.51 -12.80
C GLY A 36 -26.32 -7.96 -13.52
N PHE A 37 -26.88 -7.10 -14.37
CA PHE A 37 -28.12 -7.40 -15.10
C PHE A 37 -27.90 -8.29 -16.34
N LEU A 38 -26.69 -8.30 -16.92
CA LEU A 38 -26.40 -9.07 -18.15
C LEU A 38 -26.11 -10.55 -17.84
N ALA A 39 -25.52 -10.85 -16.68
CA ALA A 39 -25.17 -12.21 -16.26
C ALA A 39 -26.38 -13.15 -16.05
N ILE A 40 -27.61 -12.62 -15.98
CA ILE A 40 -28.84 -13.44 -15.92
C ILE A 40 -29.18 -14.05 -17.29
N ARG A 41 -28.71 -13.43 -18.39
CA ARG A 41 -29.11 -13.82 -19.76
C ARG A 41 -28.25 -14.93 -20.36
N ASN A 42 -27.03 -15.19 -19.86
CA ASN A 42 -26.17 -16.23 -20.40
C ASN A 42 -25.33 -16.94 -19.32
N PRO A 43 -25.47 -18.28 -19.14
CA PRO A 43 -24.72 -19.04 -18.13
C PRO A 43 -23.19 -19.05 -18.35
N TYR A 44 -22.70 -18.85 -19.58
CA TYR A 44 -21.26 -18.75 -19.87
C TYR A 44 -20.66 -17.42 -19.40
N GLU A 45 -21.42 -16.32 -19.43
CA GLU A 45 -20.96 -15.02 -18.88
C GLU A 45 -20.83 -15.09 -17.36
N ARG A 46 -21.72 -15.83 -16.70
CA ARG A 46 -21.65 -16.06 -15.25
C ARG A 46 -20.36 -16.80 -14.86
N LEU A 47 -19.99 -17.85 -15.59
CA LEU A 47 -18.73 -18.59 -15.35
C LEU A 47 -17.49 -17.71 -15.58
N HIS A 48 -17.52 -16.86 -16.61
CA HIS A 48 -16.45 -15.92 -16.91
C HIS A 48 -16.19 -14.92 -15.77
N ILE A 49 -17.25 -14.41 -15.13
CA ILE A 49 -17.13 -13.47 -13.99
C ILE A 49 -16.46 -14.15 -12.79
N TYR A 50 -16.79 -15.41 -12.51
CA TYR A 50 -16.15 -16.16 -11.42
C TYR A 50 -14.67 -16.40 -11.71
N PHE A 51 -14.33 -16.86 -12.93
CA PHE A 51 -12.94 -17.06 -13.35
C PHE A 51 -12.09 -15.78 -13.26
N LEU A 52 -12.65 -14.65 -13.72
CA LEU A 52 -11.99 -13.33 -13.63
C LEU A 52 -11.78 -12.87 -12.19
N ARG A 53 -12.73 -13.13 -11.28
CA ARG A 53 -12.59 -12.77 -9.86
C ARG A 53 -11.51 -13.60 -9.18
N GLU A 54 -11.46 -14.90 -9.43
CA GLU A 54 -10.44 -15.78 -8.86
C GLU A 54 -9.04 -15.39 -9.33
N GLU A 55 -8.90 -15.10 -10.62
CA GLU A 55 -7.62 -14.66 -11.19
C GLU A 55 -7.21 -13.28 -10.63
N LEU A 56 -8.15 -12.34 -10.46
CA LEU A 56 -7.87 -11.06 -9.80
C LEU A 56 -7.41 -11.26 -8.35
N VAL A 57 -8.10 -12.11 -7.58
CA VAL A 57 -7.72 -12.42 -6.20
C VAL A 57 -6.32 -13.02 -6.14
N LYS A 58 -6.01 -13.96 -7.04
CA LYS A 58 -4.68 -14.56 -7.14
C LYS A 58 -3.61 -13.52 -7.43
N GLN A 59 -3.83 -12.63 -8.40
CA GLN A 59 -2.90 -11.54 -8.73
C GLN A 59 -2.74 -10.57 -7.56
N CYS A 60 -3.82 -10.19 -6.87
CA CYS A 60 -3.75 -9.34 -5.68
C CYS A 60 -2.93 -9.97 -4.55
N LEU A 61 -3.14 -11.26 -4.29
CA LEU A 61 -2.40 -11.97 -3.23
C LEU A 61 -0.91 -12.08 -3.59
N GLN A 62 -0.61 -12.44 -4.84
CA GLN A 62 0.76 -12.53 -5.32
C GLN A 62 1.45 -11.17 -5.21
N LYS A 63 0.83 -10.12 -5.77
CA LYS A 63 1.43 -8.79 -5.80
C LYS A 63 1.52 -8.15 -4.42
N GLY A 64 0.50 -8.35 -3.58
CA GLY A 64 0.49 -7.90 -2.20
C GLY A 64 1.64 -8.54 -1.40
N SER A 65 1.90 -9.83 -1.62
CA SER A 65 3.02 -10.53 -0.96
C SER A 65 4.37 -9.95 -1.36
N GLU A 66 4.57 -9.66 -2.65
CA GLU A 66 5.78 -8.99 -3.15
C GLU A 66 5.99 -7.63 -2.46
N LEU A 67 4.95 -6.79 -2.39
CA LEU A 67 5.03 -5.47 -1.76
C LEU A 67 5.28 -5.55 -0.25
N VAL A 68 4.63 -6.48 0.45
CA VAL A 68 4.85 -6.71 1.89
C VAL A 68 6.26 -7.19 2.16
N GLN A 69 6.82 -8.04 1.30
CA GLN A 69 8.20 -8.50 1.45
C GLN A 69 9.18 -7.33 1.39
N GLU A 70 8.98 -6.37 0.48
CA GLU A 70 9.83 -5.18 0.40
C GLU A 70 9.71 -4.27 1.62
N ILE A 71 8.50 -4.11 2.16
CA ILE A 71 8.29 -3.39 3.42
C ILE A 71 9.03 -4.10 4.55
N ALA A 72 8.91 -5.43 4.65
CA ALA A 72 9.56 -6.22 5.67
C ALA A 72 11.08 -6.14 5.56
N ASP A 73 11.65 -6.40 4.38
CA ASP A 73 13.08 -6.30 4.10
C ASP A 73 13.61 -4.92 4.52
N ALA A 74 12.92 -3.85 4.14
CA ALA A 74 13.34 -2.49 4.48
C ALA A 74 13.20 -2.18 5.98
N LEU A 75 12.12 -2.65 6.63
CA LEU A 75 11.86 -2.44 8.05
C LEU A 75 12.85 -3.18 8.95
N PHE A 76 13.12 -4.46 8.67
CA PHE A 76 14.01 -5.29 9.48
C PHE A 76 15.50 -4.95 9.28
N ASN A 77 15.84 -4.16 8.27
CA ASN A 77 17.18 -3.60 8.10
C ASN A 77 17.40 -2.29 8.88
N LEU A 78 16.37 -1.72 9.51
CA LEU A 78 16.52 -0.55 10.37
C LEU A 78 17.08 -0.95 11.75
N PRO A 79 17.82 -0.05 12.42
CA PRO A 79 18.30 -0.30 13.78
C PRO A 79 17.12 -0.37 14.76
N SER A 80 17.06 -1.45 15.53
CA SER A 80 16.14 -1.61 16.67
C SER A 80 16.78 -1.08 17.97
N THR A 81 15.95 -0.56 18.86
CA THR A 81 16.30 -0.17 20.24
C THR A 81 15.58 -1.11 21.20
N GLU A 82 16.29 -1.64 22.20
CA GLU A 82 15.67 -2.44 23.25
C GLU A 82 14.79 -1.55 24.14
N ASP A 83 13.54 -1.95 24.32
CA ASP A 83 12.56 -1.31 25.21
C ASP A 83 11.98 -2.39 26.15
N PRO A 84 11.49 -2.04 27.37
CA PRO A 84 10.85 -3.02 28.25
C PRO A 84 9.74 -3.85 27.62
N ASP A 85 9.04 -3.32 26.61
CA ASP A 85 7.98 -4.01 25.88
C ASP A 85 8.49 -4.81 24.65
N GLY A 86 9.79 -4.75 24.35
CA GLY A 86 10.45 -5.47 23.25
C GLY A 86 11.28 -4.56 22.33
N PRO A 87 11.91 -5.10 21.28
CA PRO A 87 12.70 -4.30 20.36
C PRO A 87 11.80 -3.37 19.54
N LEU A 88 12.06 -2.06 19.61
CA LEU A 88 11.35 -1.03 18.86
C LEU A 88 12.22 -0.42 17.77
N VAL A 89 11.64 -0.26 16.57
CA VAL A 89 12.30 0.38 15.43
C VAL A 89 11.84 1.83 15.33
N ARG A 90 12.77 2.75 15.04
CA ARG A 90 12.44 4.16 14.76
C ARG A 90 12.19 4.35 13.26
N LEU A 91 10.94 4.65 12.90
CA LEU A 91 10.54 4.87 11.51
C LEU A 91 10.99 6.25 10.98
N PRO A 92 11.31 6.37 9.68
CA PRO A 92 11.51 7.67 9.05
C PRO A 92 10.19 8.45 8.97
N PRO A 93 10.24 9.78 8.78
CA PRO A 93 9.03 10.57 8.57
C PRO A 93 8.28 10.11 7.31
N PRO A 94 6.93 10.15 7.31
CA PRO A 94 6.13 9.77 6.16
C PRO A 94 6.39 10.68 4.96
N THR A 95 6.59 10.08 3.79
CA THR A 95 6.88 10.80 2.53
C THR A 95 5.60 11.14 1.76
N THR A 96 4.55 10.34 1.94
CA THR A 96 3.23 10.61 1.34
C THR A 96 2.61 11.87 1.94
N ARG A 97 2.45 12.91 1.12
CA ARG A 97 1.81 14.16 1.54
C ARG A 97 0.30 13.99 1.61
N LEU A 98 -0.24 14.04 2.82
CA LEU A 98 -1.67 13.97 3.06
C LEU A 98 -2.27 15.36 3.31
N PRO A 99 -3.50 15.64 2.82
CA PRO A 99 -4.19 16.87 3.15
C PRO A 99 -4.48 16.90 4.66
N ARG A 100 -4.19 18.04 5.32
CA ARG A 100 -4.59 18.23 6.71
C ARG A 100 -6.11 18.26 6.82
N GLU A 101 -6.64 17.65 7.88
CA GLU A 101 -8.07 17.72 8.24
C GLU A 101 -8.52 19.16 8.52
N LYS A 102 -7.66 19.96 9.15
CA LYS A 102 -7.96 21.34 9.55
C LYS A 102 -6.93 22.30 8.97
N HIS A 103 -7.34 23.54 8.68
CA HIS A 103 -6.40 24.61 8.34
C HIS A 103 -5.35 24.79 9.45
N VAL A 104 -4.16 25.25 9.09
CA VAL A 104 -3.16 25.64 10.07
C VAL A 104 -3.62 26.91 10.76
N ASN A 105 -3.81 26.86 12.08
CA ASN A 105 -4.12 28.07 12.83
C ASN A 105 -2.81 28.86 13.02
N ILE A 106 -2.60 29.83 12.13
CA ILE A 106 -1.37 30.63 12.07
C ILE A 106 -1.13 31.37 13.40
N LEU A 107 -2.18 31.77 14.11
CA LEU A 107 -2.05 32.47 15.40
C LEU A 107 -1.44 31.58 16.50
N SER A 108 -1.72 30.27 16.48
CA SER A 108 -1.13 29.31 17.42
C SER A 108 0.35 29.03 17.09
N LEU A 109 0.69 28.96 15.80
CA LEU A 109 2.06 28.69 15.35
C LEU A 109 3.03 29.84 15.70
N VAL A 110 2.58 31.09 15.55
CA VAL A 110 3.37 32.27 15.93
C VAL A 110 3.62 32.31 17.43
N PHE A 111 2.65 31.88 18.26
CA PHE A 111 2.81 31.86 19.72
C PHE A 111 3.87 30.85 20.18
N VAL A 112 3.91 29.67 19.54
CA VAL A 112 4.91 28.62 19.84
C VAL A 112 6.31 29.04 19.38
N ILE A 113 6.44 29.70 18.23
CA ILE A 113 7.75 30.13 17.69
C ILE A 113 8.29 31.37 18.41
N LEU A 114 7.45 32.30 18.88
CA LEU A 114 7.93 33.49 19.62
C LEU A 114 8.29 33.24 21.09
N HIS A 115 7.86 32.11 21.68
CA HIS A 115 8.12 31.78 23.08
C HIS A 115 9.09 30.59 23.25
N LEU A 116 9.75 30.18 22.17
CA LEU A 116 10.91 29.27 22.12
C LEU A 116 12.15 30.07 21.71
#